data_AF-A0A367JHX6-F1
#
_entry.id   AF-A0A367JHX6-F1
#
_cell.length_a   1.000
_cell.length_b   1.000
_cell.length_c   1.000
_cell.angle_alpha   90.00
_cell.angle_beta   90.00
_cell.angle_gamma   90.00
#
_symmetry.space_group_name_H-M   'P 1'
#
loop_
_entity.id
_entity.type
_entity.pdbx_description
1 polymer ?
#
loop_
_entity_poly.entity_id
_entity_poly.type
_entity_poly.pdbx_seq_one_letter_code
_entity_poly.pdbx_strand_id
1 'polypeptide(L)'
;MSVLKDIESVLTDYVKEYQDINGTFVHIYDNPPTPLEFLRTSVHPNRPAIIKGAFDHWPARHGWTNEYLRSKVGKSVVTVAVTPNGYADAVTYDPLTKNEYFVMPYEQKMTFNSFLDIVEGRTPSDNANYISLQNGSLSLEYSALEEDVDPDIAWCSEALGKQPDAVNFWFGDDKSITSLHKDPYENCYAVVRGQKTFILFPPAEHYCMHESVYQSAVYEPNKNTGKLEIKPLESTTPWIPVNPLCPDFNRFPRFRNAQPIKVTVNEGGLLYLPGKLMPP
;
A
#
# COMPACT_ATOMS: atom_id res chain seq x y z
N MET A 1 -18.53 -35.21 -2.80
CA MET A 1 -17.94 -34.76 -1.51
C MET A 1 -16.48 -35.19 -1.33
N SER A 2 -16.01 -36.34 -1.86
CA SER A 2 -14.57 -36.69 -1.74
C SER A 2 -13.68 -35.83 -2.64
N VAL A 3 -14.01 -35.70 -3.92
CA VAL A 3 -13.18 -34.96 -4.91
C VAL A 3 -12.94 -33.48 -4.54
N LEU A 4 -13.92 -32.81 -3.94
CA LEU A 4 -13.76 -31.42 -3.48
C LEU A 4 -12.80 -31.31 -2.28
N LYS A 5 -12.87 -32.26 -1.33
CA LYS A 5 -11.92 -32.32 -0.21
C LYS A 5 -10.51 -32.62 -0.71
N ASP A 6 -10.38 -33.44 -1.74
CA ASP A 6 -9.10 -33.75 -2.36
C ASP A 6 -8.48 -32.50 -2.99
N ILE A 7 -9.28 -31.64 -3.67
CA ILE A 7 -8.80 -30.38 -4.26
C ILE A 7 -8.36 -29.36 -3.19
N GLU A 8 -9.14 -29.18 -2.12
CA GLU A 8 -8.79 -28.25 -1.04
C GLU A 8 -7.50 -28.67 -0.31
N SER A 9 -7.29 -29.98 -0.14
CA SER A 9 -6.03 -30.52 0.40
C SER A 9 -4.87 -30.15 -0.51
N VAL A 10 -4.97 -30.41 -1.82
CA VAL A 10 -3.90 -30.11 -2.78
C VAL A 10 -3.52 -28.63 -2.78
N LEU A 11 -4.49 -27.72 -2.72
CA LEU A 11 -4.21 -26.27 -2.64
C LEU A 11 -3.53 -25.89 -1.33
N THR A 12 -3.92 -26.53 -0.23
CA THR A 12 -3.28 -26.31 1.08
C THR A 12 -1.85 -26.86 1.10
N ASP A 13 -1.62 -28.02 0.50
CA ASP A 13 -0.31 -28.65 0.41
C ASP A 13 0.61 -27.82 -0.49
N TYR A 14 0.12 -27.30 -1.62
CA TYR A 14 0.85 -26.36 -2.47
C TYR A 14 1.31 -25.11 -1.71
N VAL A 15 0.44 -24.52 -0.90
CA VAL A 15 0.78 -23.36 -0.05
C VAL A 15 1.92 -23.71 0.92
N LYS A 16 1.82 -24.86 1.60
CA LYS A 16 2.82 -25.30 2.57
C LYS A 16 4.16 -25.65 1.91
N GLU A 17 4.15 -26.33 0.78
CA GLU A 17 5.37 -26.64 0.01
C GLU A 17 6.07 -25.35 -0.45
N TYR A 18 5.31 -24.35 -0.92
CA TYR A 18 5.88 -23.04 -1.24
C TYR A 18 6.53 -22.39 -0.02
N GLN A 19 5.86 -22.41 1.14
CA GLN A 19 6.36 -21.86 2.40
C GLN A 19 7.63 -22.55 2.86
N ASP A 20 7.69 -23.89 2.79
CA ASP A 20 8.86 -24.68 3.20
C ASP A 20 10.09 -24.39 2.32
N ILE A 21 9.88 -24.20 1.01
CA ILE A 21 10.97 -23.93 0.06
C ILE A 21 11.48 -22.48 0.19
N ASN A 22 10.59 -21.51 0.36
CA ASN A 22 10.93 -20.09 0.22
C ASN A 22 11.06 -19.35 1.56
N GLY A 23 10.41 -19.83 2.62
CA GLY A 23 10.34 -19.20 3.93
C GLY A 23 9.81 -17.76 3.92
N THR A 24 9.94 -17.08 5.06
CA THR A 24 9.44 -15.71 5.28
C THR A 24 10.53 -14.63 5.33
N PHE A 25 11.77 -15.00 5.03
CA PHE A 25 12.88 -14.05 5.10
C PHE A 25 12.83 -13.02 3.95
N VAL A 26 13.29 -11.81 4.25
CA VAL A 26 13.47 -10.73 3.28
C VAL A 26 14.94 -10.49 3.08
N HIS A 27 15.38 -10.44 1.83
CA HIS A 27 16.78 -10.17 1.53
C HIS A 27 17.12 -8.72 1.89
N ILE A 28 18.28 -8.47 2.47
CA ILE A 28 18.74 -7.13 2.83
C ILE A 28 20.04 -6.87 2.06
N TYR A 29 19.99 -5.91 1.15
CA TYR A 29 21.18 -5.37 0.51
C TYR A 29 21.72 -4.22 1.36
N ASP A 30 22.99 -4.32 1.75
CA ASP A 30 23.65 -3.24 2.50
C ASP A 30 23.98 -2.02 1.64
N ASN A 31 23.98 -2.18 0.31
CA ASN A 31 24.17 -1.13 -0.69
C ASN A 31 23.30 -1.44 -1.93
N PRO A 32 23.09 -0.48 -2.85
CA PRO A 32 22.41 -0.75 -4.12
C PRO A 32 23.01 -1.96 -4.86
N PRO A 33 22.19 -2.96 -5.24
CA PRO A 33 22.69 -4.13 -5.97
C PRO A 33 23.04 -3.78 -7.41
N THR A 34 23.85 -4.64 -8.04
CA THR A 34 23.96 -4.59 -9.51
C THR A 34 22.63 -5.03 -10.15
N PRO A 35 22.30 -4.56 -11.37
CA PRO A 35 21.08 -4.98 -12.07
C PRO A 35 20.95 -6.51 -12.22
N LEU A 36 22.05 -7.19 -12.55
CA LEU A 36 22.09 -8.65 -12.69
C LEU A 36 21.84 -9.36 -11.35
N GLU A 37 22.45 -8.87 -10.27
CA GLU A 37 22.21 -9.40 -8.94
C GLU A 37 20.74 -9.24 -8.57
N PHE A 38 20.21 -8.01 -8.65
CA PHE A 38 18.82 -7.71 -8.34
C PHE A 38 17.82 -8.59 -9.12
N LEU A 39 18.04 -8.77 -10.41
CA LEU A 39 17.25 -9.67 -11.24
C LEU A 39 17.25 -11.08 -10.67
N ARG A 40 18.43 -11.63 -10.39
CA ARG A 40 18.60 -13.04 -10.00
C ARG A 40 18.07 -13.33 -8.60
N THR A 41 18.26 -12.42 -7.65
CA THR A 41 18.00 -12.67 -6.22
C THR A 41 16.69 -12.09 -5.71
N SER A 42 16.08 -11.16 -6.44
CA SER A 42 14.82 -10.53 -6.02
C SER A 42 13.72 -10.65 -7.09
N VAL A 43 13.96 -10.18 -8.32
CA VAL A 43 12.91 -10.13 -9.36
C VAL A 43 12.46 -11.52 -9.81
N HIS A 44 13.39 -12.34 -10.32
CA HIS A 44 13.09 -13.68 -10.83
C HIS A 44 12.47 -14.62 -9.79
N PRO A 45 12.96 -14.69 -8.53
CA PRO A 45 12.31 -15.51 -7.51
C PRO A 45 11.04 -14.87 -6.93
N ASN A 46 10.67 -13.65 -7.36
CA ASN A 46 9.52 -12.88 -6.86
C ASN A 46 9.59 -12.70 -5.33
N ARG A 47 10.75 -12.24 -4.84
CA ARG A 47 11.03 -12.07 -3.40
C ARG A 47 11.27 -10.60 -3.04
N PRO A 48 10.64 -10.11 -1.95
CA PRO A 48 10.86 -8.75 -1.50
C PRO A 48 12.28 -8.58 -0.96
N ALA A 49 12.78 -7.34 -1.03
CA ALA A 49 14.09 -7.00 -0.51
C ALA A 49 14.12 -5.58 0.07
N ILE A 50 14.90 -5.38 1.14
CA ILE A 50 15.26 -4.05 1.64
C ILE A 50 16.62 -3.67 1.05
N ILE A 51 16.71 -2.48 0.45
CA ILE A 51 17.94 -1.91 -0.08
C ILE A 51 18.30 -0.69 0.78
N LYS A 52 19.45 -0.75 1.44
CA LYS A 52 20.01 0.40 2.16
C LYS A 52 20.82 1.28 1.21
N GLY A 53 20.84 2.59 1.48
CA GLY A 53 21.61 3.56 0.70
C GLY A 53 21.15 3.70 -0.75
N ALA A 54 19.92 3.29 -1.08
CA ALA A 54 19.38 3.32 -2.44
C ALA A 54 19.21 4.72 -3.01
N PHE A 55 19.05 5.72 -2.13
CA PHE A 55 18.72 7.09 -2.49
C PHE A 55 19.38 8.12 -1.55
N ASP A 56 20.53 7.79 -0.96
CA ASP A 56 21.22 8.69 -0.02
C ASP A 56 21.67 10.01 -0.66
N HIS A 57 21.81 10.03 -1.99
CA HIS A 57 22.15 11.23 -2.78
C HIS A 57 20.95 12.15 -3.05
N TRP A 58 19.71 11.72 -2.82
CA TRP A 58 18.53 12.56 -3.03
C TRP A 58 18.52 13.74 -2.07
N PRO A 59 18.34 15.00 -2.53
CA PRO A 59 18.09 16.13 -1.64
C PRO A 59 16.95 15.88 -0.65
N ALA A 60 15.91 15.15 -1.06
CA ALA A 60 14.79 14.76 -0.22
C ALA A 60 15.20 14.01 1.05
N ARG A 61 16.29 13.21 1.00
CA ARG A 61 16.76 12.34 2.09
C ARG A 61 16.95 13.10 3.40
N HIS A 62 17.39 14.34 3.33
CA HIS A 62 17.60 15.20 4.50
C HIS A 62 16.86 16.54 4.42
N GLY A 63 16.30 16.89 3.25
CA GLY A 63 15.66 18.18 3.01
C GLY A 63 14.16 18.25 3.32
N TRP A 64 13.44 17.12 3.29
CA TRP A 64 11.98 17.11 3.43
C TRP A 64 11.49 17.25 4.89
N THR A 65 11.70 18.42 5.48
CA THR A 65 11.01 18.85 6.72
C THR A 65 9.61 19.38 6.41
N ASN A 66 8.75 19.51 7.42
CA ASN A 66 7.43 20.12 7.22
C ASN A 66 7.55 21.57 6.75
N GLU A 67 8.50 22.34 7.31
CA GLU A 67 8.75 23.73 6.91
C GLU A 67 9.18 23.82 5.46
N TYR A 68 10.07 22.93 5.02
CA TYR A 68 10.50 22.86 3.62
C TYR A 68 9.32 22.57 2.69
N LEU A 69 8.53 21.53 3.00
CA LEU A 69 7.37 21.16 2.19
C LEU A 69 6.30 22.27 2.16
N ARG A 70 6.06 22.95 3.30
CA ARG A 70 5.19 24.15 3.34
C ARG A 70 5.72 25.26 2.44
N SER A 71 7.04 25.48 2.41
CA SER A 71 7.64 26.52 1.57
C SER A 71 7.56 26.21 0.07
N LYS A 72 7.70 24.93 -0.31
CA LYS A 72 7.73 24.47 -1.71
C LYS A 72 6.35 24.23 -2.31
N VAL A 73 5.50 23.47 -1.61
CA VAL A 73 4.20 23.02 -2.12
C VAL A 73 3.03 23.41 -1.23
N GLY A 74 3.25 24.19 -0.16
CA GLY A 74 2.20 24.51 0.84
C GLY A 74 0.91 25.12 0.26
N LYS A 75 1.01 25.89 -0.83
CA LYS A 75 -0.16 26.50 -1.49
C LYS A 75 -0.77 25.63 -2.61
N SER A 76 -0.09 24.57 -3.02
CA SER A 76 -0.60 23.64 -4.04
C SER A 76 -1.86 22.97 -3.52
N VAL A 77 -2.85 22.84 -4.41
CA VAL A 77 -4.07 22.07 -4.13
C VAL A 77 -3.76 20.61 -4.40
N VAL A 78 -4.00 19.77 -3.41
CA VAL A 78 -3.69 18.34 -3.42
C VAL A 78 -4.94 17.54 -3.11
N THR A 79 -4.97 16.30 -3.56
CA THR A 79 -6.07 15.38 -3.31
C THR A 79 -5.73 14.47 -2.13
N VAL A 80 -6.55 14.53 -1.09
CA VAL A 80 -6.38 13.78 0.16
C VAL A 80 -7.50 12.74 0.26
N ALA A 81 -7.13 11.48 0.45
CA ALA A 81 -8.05 10.40 0.79
C ALA A 81 -8.46 10.54 2.26
N VAL A 82 -9.76 10.71 2.50
CA VAL A 82 -10.33 10.87 3.84
C VAL A 82 -11.22 9.68 4.17
N THR A 83 -10.97 9.05 5.32
CA THR A 83 -11.74 7.90 5.79
C THR A 83 -12.09 8.05 7.27
N PRO A 84 -13.26 7.52 7.71
CA PRO A 84 -13.67 7.65 9.11
C PRO A 84 -12.87 6.77 10.08
N ASN A 85 -12.14 5.77 9.58
CA ASN A 85 -11.53 4.72 10.39
C ASN A 85 -10.09 4.37 9.97
N GLY A 86 -9.52 5.06 8.98
CA GLY A 86 -8.18 4.78 8.48
C GLY A 86 -8.11 3.87 7.26
N TYR A 87 -9.15 3.09 6.97
CA TYR A 87 -9.13 2.06 5.95
C TYR A 87 -9.71 2.58 4.64
N ALA A 88 -8.82 2.99 3.72
CA ALA A 88 -9.19 3.25 2.33
C ALA A 88 -9.22 1.95 1.53
N ASP A 89 -10.06 1.89 0.51
CA ASP A 89 -10.19 0.76 -0.42
C ASP A 89 -10.31 -0.56 0.33
N ALA A 90 -11.36 -0.68 1.15
CA ALA A 90 -11.52 -1.79 2.08
C ALA A 90 -12.94 -2.33 2.11
N VAL A 91 -13.08 -3.63 2.37
CA VAL A 91 -14.40 -4.24 2.63
C VAL A 91 -14.91 -3.73 3.98
N THR A 92 -16.02 -3.00 3.95
CA THR A 92 -16.62 -2.39 5.14
C THR A 92 -18.08 -2.80 5.28
N TYR A 93 -18.45 -3.21 6.49
CA TYR A 93 -19.83 -3.50 6.84
C TYR A 93 -20.60 -2.20 7.13
N ASP A 94 -21.72 -2.02 6.43
CA ASP A 94 -22.66 -0.93 6.69
C ASP A 94 -23.80 -1.41 7.61
N PRO A 95 -23.90 -0.92 8.85
CA PRO A 95 -24.95 -1.32 9.77
C PRO A 95 -26.36 -0.87 9.35
N LEU A 96 -26.49 0.15 8.50
CA LEU A 96 -27.78 0.66 8.05
C LEU A 96 -28.43 -0.28 7.03
N THR A 97 -27.65 -0.69 6.03
CA THR A 97 -28.09 -1.62 4.97
C THR A 97 -27.89 -3.08 5.34
N LYS A 98 -27.09 -3.36 6.38
CA LYS A 98 -26.67 -4.69 6.82
C LYS A 98 -25.91 -5.49 5.75
N ASN A 99 -25.20 -4.78 4.87
CA ASN A 99 -24.42 -5.35 3.77
C ASN A 99 -22.95 -4.95 3.89
N GLU A 100 -22.10 -5.64 3.15
CA GLU A 100 -20.68 -5.29 3.00
C GLU A 100 -20.42 -4.71 1.62
N TYR A 101 -19.60 -3.67 1.59
CA TYR A 101 -19.20 -2.97 0.38
C TYR A 101 -17.69 -2.89 0.28
N PHE A 102 -17.15 -2.87 -0.93
CA PHE A 102 -15.81 -2.34 -1.16
C PHE A 102 -15.91 -0.82 -1.15
N VAL A 103 -15.38 -0.16 -0.12
CA VAL A 103 -15.55 1.29 0.07
C VAL A 103 -14.26 2.03 -0.26
N MET A 104 -14.34 2.91 -1.26
CA MET A 104 -13.29 3.86 -1.63
C MET A 104 -13.33 5.09 -0.70
N PRO A 105 -12.17 5.76 -0.47
CA PRO A 105 -12.11 6.94 0.37
C PRO A 105 -12.91 8.12 -0.20
N TYR A 106 -13.23 9.10 0.65
CA TYR A 106 -13.69 10.40 0.17
C TYR A 106 -12.46 11.20 -0.31
N GLU A 107 -12.42 11.54 -1.59
CA GLU A 107 -11.37 12.40 -2.13
C GLU A 107 -11.66 13.87 -1.86
N GLN A 108 -10.92 14.46 -0.95
CA GLN A 108 -11.03 15.86 -0.59
C GLN A 108 -9.86 16.67 -1.17
N LYS A 109 -10.19 17.71 -1.94
CA LYS A 109 -9.19 18.69 -2.39
C LYS A 109 -8.97 19.75 -1.32
N MET A 110 -7.72 19.97 -0.94
CA MET A 110 -7.32 21.02 -0.01
C MET A 110 -5.90 21.52 -0.32
N THR A 111 -5.47 22.63 0.30
CA THR A 111 -4.06 23.03 0.16
C THR A 111 -3.16 22.09 0.95
N PHE A 112 -1.93 21.88 0.51
CA PHE A 112 -0.96 21.08 1.25
C PHE A 112 -0.71 21.63 2.67
N ASN A 113 -0.76 22.95 2.85
CA ASN A 113 -0.71 23.58 4.18
C ASN A 113 -1.85 23.13 5.08
N SER A 114 -3.08 23.10 4.57
CA SER A 114 -4.26 22.64 5.32
C SER A 114 -4.12 21.17 5.71
N PHE A 115 -3.62 20.34 4.80
CA PHE A 115 -3.32 18.94 5.09
C PHE A 115 -2.26 18.81 6.19
N LEU A 116 -1.15 19.53 6.10
CA LEU A 116 -0.12 19.52 7.15
C LEU A 116 -0.62 20.05 8.49
N ASP A 117 -1.50 21.06 8.50
CA ASP A 117 -2.12 21.53 9.74
C ASP A 117 -2.92 20.43 10.44
N ILE A 118 -3.56 19.53 9.67
CA ILE A 118 -4.26 18.36 10.21
C ILE A 118 -3.26 17.35 10.78
N VAL A 119 -2.23 16.97 10.01
CA VAL A 119 -1.24 15.96 10.44
C VAL A 119 -0.45 16.44 11.67
N GLU A 120 -0.15 17.74 11.76
CA GLU A 120 0.53 18.33 12.92
C GLU A 120 -0.41 18.58 14.11
N GLY A 121 -1.69 18.26 14.00
CA GLY A 121 -2.69 18.46 15.05
C GLY A 121 -3.05 19.93 15.32
N ARG A 122 -2.68 20.86 14.43
CA ARG A 122 -3.07 22.28 14.50
C ARG A 122 -4.55 22.46 14.17
N THR A 123 -5.06 21.61 13.28
CA THR A 123 -6.48 21.53 12.94
C THR A 123 -7.01 20.14 13.30
N PRO A 124 -7.97 20.03 14.24
CA PRO A 124 -8.55 18.74 14.59
C PRO A 124 -9.24 18.07 13.40
N SER A 125 -9.06 16.76 13.26
CA SER A 125 -9.83 15.92 12.34
C SER A 125 -10.11 14.57 12.99
N ASP A 126 -11.38 14.20 13.02
CA ASP A 126 -11.85 12.90 13.51
C ASP A 126 -11.60 11.78 12.49
N ASN A 127 -11.29 12.15 11.24
CA ASN A 127 -11.00 11.23 10.14
C ASN A 127 -9.49 10.97 10.02
N ALA A 128 -9.13 9.86 9.39
CA ALA A 128 -7.78 9.67 8.84
C ALA A 128 -7.66 10.43 7.52
N ASN A 129 -6.48 11.03 7.29
CA ASN A 129 -6.21 11.86 6.12
C ASN A 129 -4.89 11.40 5.50
N TYR A 130 -4.94 10.95 4.25
CA TYR A 130 -3.81 10.32 3.59
C TYR A 130 -3.64 10.85 2.17
N ILE A 131 -2.44 11.29 1.82
CA ILE A 131 -2.04 11.53 0.44
C ILE A 131 -1.58 10.17 -0.13
N SER A 132 -2.38 9.63 -1.04
CA SER A 132 -2.25 8.24 -1.50
C SER A 132 -2.59 7.99 -2.97
N LEU A 133 -2.70 9.04 -3.78
CA LEU A 133 -3.02 8.87 -5.20
C LEU A 133 -1.88 8.15 -5.94
N GLN A 134 -2.25 7.10 -6.69
CA GLN A 134 -1.34 6.23 -7.42
C GLN A 134 -1.41 6.44 -8.95
N ASN A 135 -1.42 7.69 -9.39
CA ASN A 135 -1.61 8.06 -10.80
C ASN A 135 -0.40 8.81 -11.40
N GLY A 136 0.79 8.61 -10.84
CA GLY A 136 1.95 9.47 -11.12
C GLY A 136 1.85 10.78 -10.35
N SER A 137 1.36 10.72 -9.11
CA SER A 137 0.94 11.90 -8.35
C SER A 137 2.06 12.91 -8.13
N LEU A 138 3.33 12.48 -8.08
CA LEU A 138 4.48 13.37 -7.91
C LEU A 138 4.52 14.46 -8.98
N SER A 139 4.41 14.10 -10.26
CA SER A 139 4.49 15.06 -11.37
C SER A 139 3.21 15.88 -11.55
N LEU A 140 2.07 15.37 -11.09
CA LEU A 140 0.76 16.01 -11.24
C LEU A 140 0.46 17.05 -10.16
N GLU A 141 0.68 16.70 -8.89
CA GLU A 141 0.29 17.55 -7.75
C GLU A 141 1.50 18.11 -6.97
N TYR A 142 2.70 17.52 -7.15
CA TYR A 142 3.89 17.82 -6.35
C TYR A 142 5.14 18.11 -7.19
N SER A 143 4.99 18.57 -8.44
CA SER A 143 6.09 18.73 -9.40
C SER A 143 7.26 19.59 -8.90
N ALA A 144 6.99 20.55 -8.02
CA ALA A 144 8.02 21.36 -7.37
C ALA A 144 8.99 20.58 -6.45
N LEU A 145 8.69 19.30 -6.18
CA LEU A 145 9.53 18.36 -5.43
C LEU A 145 10.31 17.39 -6.34
N GLU A 146 10.07 17.39 -7.65
CA GLU A 146 10.76 16.47 -8.58
C GLU A 146 12.27 16.70 -8.60
N GLU A 147 12.73 17.93 -8.40
CA GLU A 147 14.17 18.23 -8.32
C GLU A 147 14.87 17.63 -7.09
N ASP A 148 14.10 17.15 -6.10
CA ASP A 148 14.63 16.59 -4.85
C ASP A 148 14.81 15.07 -4.90
N VAL A 149 14.36 14.41 -5.97
CA VAL A 149 14.38 12.94 -6.14
C VAL A 149 14.74 12.57 -7.57
N ASP A 150 15.27 11.37 -7.78
CA ASP A 150 15.45 10.87 -9.15
C ASP A 150 14.09 10.45 -9.77
N PRO A 151 13.95 10.54 -11.10
CA PRO A 151 12.75 10.09 -11.80
C PRO A 151 12.58 8.55 -11.78
N ASP A 152 13.67 7.81 -11.53
CA ASP A 152 13.70 6.35 -11.46
C ASP A 152 14.76 5.84 -10.48
N ILE A 153 14.79 4.53 -10.27
CA ILE A 153 15.86 3.84 -9.55
C ILE A 153 16.72 3.14 -10.60
N ALA A 154 17.81 3.77 -11.01
CA ALA A 154 18.57 3.42 -12.21
C ALA A 154 18.92 1.91 -12.34
N TRP A 155 19.42 1.29 -11.26
CA TRP A 155 19.77 -0.14 -11.28
C TRP A 155 18.54 -1.07 -11.41
N CYS A 156 17.38 -0.63 -10.92
CA CYS A 156 16.11 -1.35 -11.06
C CYS A 156 15.56 -1.21 -12.48
N SER A 157 15.60 0.00 -13.04
CA SER A 157 15.18 0.26 -14.41
C SER A 157 16.06 -0.44 -15.45
N GLU A 158 17.38 -0.50 -15.22
CA GLU A 158 18.30 -1.29 -16.05
C GLU A 158 17.99 -2.78 -15.95
N ALA A 159 17.76 -3.31 -14.74
CA ALA A 159 17.39 -4.70 -14.51
C ALA A 159 16.09 -5.09 -15.25
N LEU A 160 15.04 -4.28 -15.09
CA LEU A 160 13.74 -4.55 -15.69
C LEU A 160 13.67 -4.18 -17.18
N GLY A 161 14.69 -3.49 -17.70
CA GLY A 161 14.72 -2.98 -19.08
C GLY A 161 13.62 -1.95 -19.36
N LYS A 162 13.09 -1.26 -18.33
CA LYS A 162 12.04 -0.26 -18.48
C LYS A 162 12.13 0.86 -17.44
N GLN A 163 11.61 2.03 -17.81
CA GLN A 163 11.37 3.15 -16.90
C GLN A 163 10.06 2.93 -16.10
N PRO A 164 9.88 3.58 -14.93
CA PRO A 164 8.66 3.44 -14.16
C PRO A 164 7.45 3.99 -14.91
N ASP A 165 6.30 3.31 -14.81
CA ASP A 165 5.04 3.79 -15.41
C ASP A 165 4.47 4.99 -14.63
N ALA A 166 4.83 5.11 -13.34
CA ALA A 166 4.40 6.19 -12.45
C ALA A 166 5.39 6.39 -11.29
N VAL A 167 5.52 7.64 -10.83
CA VAL A 167 6.18 8.00 -9.57
C VAL A 167 5.15 8.68 -8.67
N ASN A 168 4.93 8.13 -7.48
CA ASN A 168 3.87 8.57 -6.57
C ASN A 168 4.46 9.17 -5.31
N PHE A 169 3.81 10.21 -4.80
CA PHE A 169 4.13 10.82 -3.51
C PHE A 169 3.13 10.33 -2.46
N TRP A 170 3.62 9.95 -1.29
CA TRP A 170 2.81 9.47 -0.18
C TRP A 170 3.09 10.26 1.09
N PHE A 171 2.03 10.66 1.81
CA PHE A 171 2.16 11.33 3.10
C PHE A 171 0.93 11.05 3.95
N GLY A 172 1.12 10.48 5.14
CA GLY A 172 0.06 10.23 6.11
C GLY A 172 0.60 10.08 7.52
N ASP A 173 -0.30 9.84 8.46
CA ASP A 173 -0.01 9.53 9.86
C ASP A 173 -0.33 8.05 10.19
N ASP A 174 -0.24 7.70 11.47
CA ASP A 174 -0.50 6.36 12.00
C ASP A 174 -1.98 5.94 11.94
N LYS A 175 -2.89 6.86 11.63
CA LYS A 175 -4.31 6.55 11.42
C LYS A 175 -4.57 5.95 10.05
N SER A 176 -3.66 6.07 9.09
CA SER A 176 -3.89 5.67 7.70
C SER A 176 -3.41 4.25 7.45
N ILE A 177 -4.34 3.34 7.13
CA ILE A 177 -4.07 1.92 6.89
C ILE A 177 -4.55 1.54 5.50
N THR A 178 -3.66 0.97 4.70
CA THR A 178 -4.03 0.32 3.44
C THR A 178 -4.55 -1.08 3.77
N SER A 179 -5.54 -1.56 3.00
CA SER A 179 -6.09 -2.91 3.19
C SER A 179 -5.38 -3.92 2.28
N LEU A 180 -5.45 -5.20 2.62
CA LEU A 180 -4.76 -6.25 1.88
C LEU A 180 -5.24 -6.29 0.41
N HIS A 181 -4.32 -6.08 -0.53
CA HIS A 181 -4.59 -6.06 -1.97
C HIS A 181 -3.40 -6.63 -2.73
N LYS A 182 -3.38 -6.58 -4.07
CA LYS A 182 -2.23 -6.92 -4.92
C LYS A 182 -2.09 -5.92 -6.06
N ASP A 183 -0.86 -5.58 -6.40
CA ASP A 183 -0.56 -4.73 -7.55
C ASP A 183 0.08 -5.53 -8.69
N PRO A 184 -0.18 -5.17 -9.95
CA PRO A 184 0.49 -5.78 -11.09
C PRO A 184 1.90 -5.20 -11.34
N TYR A 185 2.40 -4.30 -10.47
CA TYR A 185 3.63 -3.53 -10.68
C TYR A 185 4.80 -4.00 -9.82
N GLU A 186 6.00 -3.85 -10.37
CA GLU A 186 7.26 -3.95 -9.62
C GLU A 186 7.49 -2.64 -8.85
N ASN A 187 7.27 -2.65 -7.54
CA ASN A 187 7.25 -1.44 -6.73
C ASN A 187 8.60 -1.21 -6.02
N CYS A 188 9.15 0.01 -6.16
CA CYS A 188 10.27 0.50 -5.34
C CYS A 188 9.73 1.53 -4.35
N TYR A 189 9.54 1.13 -3.09
CA TYR A 189 8.95 1.95 -2.04
C TYR A 189 10.05 2.60 -1.18
N ALA A 190 10.39 3.86 -1.48
CA ALA A 190 11.40 4.63 -0.74
C ALA A 190 10.77 5.35 0.47
N VAL A 191 11.26 5.08 1.69
CA VAL A 191 10.82 5.79 2.90
C VAL A 191 11.77 6.95 3.18
N VAL A 192 11.37 8.15 2.77
CA VAL A 192 12.18 9.38 2.95
C VAL A 192 12.20 9.85 4.41
N ARG A 193 11.08 9.73 5.13
CA ARG A 193 10.94 10.15 6.53
C ARG A 193 9.96 9.23 7.27
N GLY A 194 10.32 8.84 8.50
CA GLY A 194 9.49 7.98 9.34
C GLY A 194 9.69 6.49 9.05
N GLN A 195 8.61 5.70 9.09
CA GLN A 195 8.65 4.25 8.96
C GLN A 195 7.36 3.72 8.33
N LYS A 196 7.46 2.69 7.50
CA LYS A 196 6.30 1.95 6.97
C LYS A 196 6.45 0.46 7.29
N THR A 197 5.40 -0.17 7.79
CA THR A 197 5.36 -1.61 8.06
C THR A 197 4.41 -2.29 7.08
N PHE A 198 4.89 -3.34 6.43
CA PHE A 198 4.19 -4.19 5.48
C PHE A 198 4.03 -5.61 6.06
N ILE A 199 2.91 -6.25 5.77
CA ILE A 199 2.57 -7.65 6.09
C ILE A 199 2.24 -8.34 4.77
N LEU A 200 3.28 -8.77 4.07
CA LEU A 200 3.18 -9.27 2.71
C LEU A 200 2.78 -10.74 2.70
N PHE A 201 1.97 -11.11 1.72
CA PHE A 201 1.68 -12.50 1.41
C PHE A 201 2.08 -12.81 -0.04
N PRO A 202 2.77 -13.94 -0.29
CA PRO A 202 3.20 -14.31 -1.63
C PRO A 202 1.99 -14.70 -2.51
N PRO A 203 2.07 -14.58 -3.84
CA PRO A 203 0.98 -14.96 -4.74
C PRO A 203 0.51 -16.41 -4.57
N ALA A 204 1.42 -17.31 -4.17
CA ALA A 204 1.11 -18.72 -3.89
C ALA A 204 0.06 -18.88 -2.78
N GLU A 205 -0.05 -17.92 -1.86
CA GLU A 205 -1.00 -17.92 -0.76
C GLU A 205 -2.35 -17.30 -1.09
N HIS A 206 -2.60 -16.91 -2.34
CA HIS A 206 -3.88 -16.30 -2.76
C HIS A 206 -5.11 -17.13 -2.36
N TYR A 207 -4.98 -18.46 -2.38
CA TYR A 207 -6.04 -19.38 -1.92
C TYR A 207 -6.50 -19.11 -0.47
N CYS A 208 -5.60 -18.63 0.38
CA CYS A 208 -5.87 -18.33 1.79
C CYS A 208 -6.57 -16.98 2.00
N MET A 209 -6.62 -16.11 0.99
CA MET A 209 -7.02 -14.70 1.13
C MET A 209 -8.53 -14.44 1.02
N HIS A 210 -9.32 -15.43 0.57
CA HIS A 210 -10.78 -15.31 0.46
C HIS A 210 -11.28 -14.11 -0.38
N GLU A 211 -10.54 -13.75 -1.43
CA GLU A 211 -10.99 -12.75 -2.41
C GLU A 211 -12.42 -13.06 -2.88
N SER A 212 -13.30 -12.06 -2.85
CA SER A 212 -14.71 -12.15 -3.19
C SER A 212 -15.17 -10.87 -3.86
N VAL A 213 -16.32 -10.90 -4.53
CA VAL A 213 -16.87 -9.72 -5.22
C VAL A 213 -17.81 -8.96 -4.30
N TYR A 214 -17.57 -7.67 -4.14
CA TYR A 214 -18.37 -6.77 -3.33
C TYR A 214 -18.99 -5.67 -4.20
N GLN A 215 -20.17 -5.18 -3.82
CA GLN A 215 -20.69 -3.95 -4.41
C GLN A 215 -19.75 -2.81 -4.03
N SER A 216 -19.35 -1.99 -5.01
CA SER A 216 -18.49 -0.84 -4.77
C SER A 216 -19.29 0.28 -4.13
N ALA A 217 -18.63 1.08 -3.30
CA ALA A 217 -19.17 2.25 -2.67
C ALA A 217 -18.06 3.30 -2.49
N VAL A 218 -18.46 4.52 -2.17
CA VAL A 218 -17.53 5.60 -1.80
C VAL A 218 -18.01 6.27 -0.53
N TYR A 219 -17.09 6.77 0.29
CA TYR A 219 -17.45 7.66 1.39
C TYR A 219 -17.84 9.05 0.86
N GLU A 220 -18.96 9.59 1.35
CA GLU A 220 -19.35 10.98 1.10
C GLU A 220 -19.80 11.67 2.39
N PRO A 221 -19.52 12.98 2.56
CA PRO A 221 -20.01 13.73 3.71
C PRO A 221 -21.52 13.90 3.66
N ASN A 222 -22.20 13.53 4.74
CA ASN A 222 -23.61 13.83 4.94
C ASN A 222 -23.81 15.35 4.99
N LYS A 223 -24.73 15.87 4.19
CA LYS A 223 -24.97 17.33 4.06
C LYS A 223 -25.38 18.02 5.36
N ASN A 224 -25.99 17.31 6.30
CA ASN A 224 -26.49 17.87 7.55
C ASN A 224 -25.49 17.70 8.71
N THR A 225 -24.79 16.57 8.76
CA THR A 225 -23.91 16.23 9.89
C THR A 225 -22.42 16.39 9.59
N GLY A 226 -22.03 16.48 8.32
CA GLY A 226 -20.64 16.50 7.86
C GLY A 226 -19.90 15.17 8.01
N LYS A 227 -20.53 14.14 8.61
CA LYS A 227 -19.91 12.82 8.81
C LYS A 227 -19.88 12.02 7.51
N LEU A 228 -18.82 11.26 7.29
CA LEU A 228 -18.71 10.39 6.13
C LEU A 228 -19.67 9.21 6.25
N GLU A 229 -20.41 8.95 5.17
CA GLU A 229 -21.36 7.85 5.01
C GLU A 229 -21.03 7.06 3.75
N ILE A 230 -21.34 5.77 3.77
CA ILE A 230 -21.17 4.89 2.61
C ILE A 230 -22.25 5.21 1.58
N LYS A 231 -21.84 5.46 0.34
CA LYS A 231 -22.72 5.64 -0.82
C LYS A 231 -22.46 4.51 -1.83
N PRO A 232 -23.36 3.52 -1.93
CA PRO A 232 -23.23 2.43 -2.89
C PRO A 232 -23.23 2.94 -4.33
N LEU A 233 -22.47 2.25 -5.19
CA LEU A 233 -22.36 2.50 -6.63
C LEU A 233 -22.97 1.32 -7.42
N GLU A 234 -23.23 1.54 -8.70
CA GLU A 234 -23.70 0.52 -9.65
C GLU A 234 -22.53 -0.27 -10.26
N SER A 235 -21.52 -0.59 -9.46
CA SER A 235 -20.35 -1.36 -9.87
C SER A 235 -19.98 -2.37 -8.79
N THR A 236 -19.10 -3.32 -9.15
CA THR A 236 -18.58 -4.31 -8.22
C THR A 236 -17.06 -4.40 -8.34
N THR A 237 -16.41 -4.79 -7.25
CA THR A 237 -14.96 -4.92 -7.18
C THR A 237 -14.60 -6.22 -6.46
N PRO A 238 -13.75 -7.08 -7.05
CA PRO A 238 -13.15 -8.19 -6.32
C PRO A 238 -12.16 -7.64 -5.28
N TRP A 239 -12.31 -8.04 -4.02
CA TRP A 239 -11.43 -7.58 -2.96
C TRP A 239 -11.21 -8.64 -1.88
N ILE A 240 -10.12 -8.50 -1.12
CA ILE A 240 -9.80 -9.37 0.01
C ILE A 240 -10.45 -8.79 1.28
N PRO A 241 -11.39 -9.50 1.91
CA PRO A 241 -12.09 -9.00 3.11
C PRO A 241 -11.33 -9.27 4.41
N VAL A 242 -10.23 -10.01 4.35
CA VAL A 242 -9.47 -10.43 5.53
C VAL A 242 -8.66 -9.25 6.06
N ASN A 243 -8.85 -8.89 7.33
CA ASN A 243 -7.94 -8.01 8.04
C ASN A 243 -6.77 -8.83 8.63
N PRO A 244 -5.53 -8.70 8.11
CA PRO A 244 -4.40 -9.50 8.60
C PRO A 244 -3.95 -9.13 10.03
N LEU A 245 -4.33 -7.95 10.54
CA LEU A 245 -4.04 -7.53 11.91
C LEU A 245 -5.00 -8.16 12.94
N CYS A 246 -6.23 -8.48 12.53
CA CYS A 246 -7.25 -9.08 13.37
C CYS A 246 -8.13 -10.04 12.55
N PRO A 247 -7.60 -11.20 12.12
CA PRO A 247 -8.32 -12.10 11.22
C PRO A 247 -9.49 -12.81 11.91
N ASP A 248 -10.68 -12.73 11.31
CA ASP A 248 -11.82 -13.56 11.69
C ASP A 248 -11.68 -14.96 11.07
N PHE A 249 -11.06 -15.87 11.80
CA PHE A 249 -10.85 -17.23 11.31
C PHE A 249 -12.10 -18.11 11.30
N ASN A 250 -13.21 -17.70 11.93
CA ASN A 250 -14.46 -18.43 11.81
C ASN A 250 -15.08 -18.17 10.45
N ARG A 251 -15.01 -16.91 10.00
CA ARG A 251 -15.46 -16.48 8.68
C ARG A 251 -14.48 -16.83 7.57
N PHE A 252 -13.17 -16.74 7.85
CA PHE A 252 -12.10 -16.93 6.87
C PHE A 252 -11.14 -18.07 7.27
N PRO A 253 -11.61 -19.32 7.40
CA PRO A 253 -10.82 -20.41 7.96
C PRO A 253 -9.54 -20.72 7.18
N ARG A 254 -9.54 -20.59 5.84
CA ARG A 254 -8.33 -20.83 5.01
C ARG A 254 -7.17 -19.88 5.33
N PHE A 255 -7.43 -18.71 5.91
CA PHE A 255 -6.38 -17.75 6.27
C PHE A 255 -5.47 -18.26 7.39
N ARG A 256 -5.89 -19.29 8.14
CA ARG A 256 -5.03 -19.99 9.12
C ARG A 256 -3.80 -20.64 8.49
N ASN A 257 -3.84 -20.92 7.19
CA ASN A 257 -2.71 -21.52 6.46
C ASN A 257 -1.79 -20.46 5.84
N ALA A 258 -2.14 -19.16 5.92
CA ALA A 258 -1.29 -18.11 5.39
C ALA A 258 -0.12 -17.82 6.34
N GLN A 259 1.04 -17.49 5.79
CA GLN A 259 2.25 -17.16 6.55
C GLN A 259 2.78 -15.78 6.14
N PRO A 260 2.59 -14.75 6.99
CA PRO A 260 2.97 -13.39 6.62
C PRO A 260 4.49 -13.17 6.61
N ILE A 261 4.95 -12.40 5.62
CA ILE A 261 6.27 -11.78 5.60
C ILE A 261 6.13 -10.35 6.15
N LYS A 262 6.65 -10.12 7.35
CA LYS A 262 6.60 -8.79 7.98
C LYS A 262 7.86 -8.00 7.65
N VAL A 263 7.69 -6.82 7.07
CA VAL A 263 8.78 -5.94 6.66
C VAL A 263 8.56 -4.56 7.22
N THR A 264 9.55 -4.04 7.94
CA THR A 264 9.53 -2.66 8.42
C THR A 264 10.64 -1.89 7.71
N VAL A 265 10.24 -0.90 6.92
CA VAL A 265 11.14 -0.04 6.16
C VAL A 265 11.31 1.25 6.95
N ASN A 266 12.53 1.45 7.44
CA ASN A 266 12.90 2.66 8.17
C ASN A 266 13.28 3.79 7.20
N GLU A 267 13.35 4.99 7.72
CA GLU A 267 13.91 6.15 7.03
C GLU A 267 15.23 5.85 6.31
N GLY A 268 15.32 6.22 5.04
CA GLY A 268 16.47 5.94 4.16
C GLY A 268 16.49 4.53 3.57
N GLY A 269 15.53 3.68 3.93
CA GLY A 269 15.35 2.35 3.34
C GLY A 269 14.46 2.38 2.11
N LEU A 270 14.81 1.55 1.12
CA LEU A 270 13.96 1.23 -0.02
C LEU A 270 13.48 -0.22 0.09
N LEU A 271 12.18 -0.44 -0.04
CA LEU A 271 11.63 -1.78 -0.22
C LEU A 271 11.37 -2.03 -1.69
N TYR A 272 11.99 -3.06 -2.24
CA TYR A 272 11.49 -3.69 -3.45
C TYR A 272 10.33 -4.62 -3.07
N LEU A 273 9.14 -4.28 -3.54
CA LEU A 273 7.91 -5.06 -3.43
C LEU A 273 7.59 -5.64 -4.82
N PRO A 274 7.82 -6.96 -5.03
CA PRO A 274 7.61 -7.56 -6.33
C PRO A 274 6.15 -7.54 -6.77
N GLY A 275 5.94 -7.54 -8.09
CA GLY A 275 4.61 -7.62 -8.67
C GLY A 275 3.82 -8.84 -8.17
N LYS A 276 2.53 -8.62 -7.93
CA LYS A 276 1.52 -9.58 -7.45
C LYS A 276 1.70 -10.08 -6.02
N LEU A 277 2.74 -9.66 -5.28
CA LEU A 277 2.70 -9.81 -3.82
C LEU A 277 1.52 -9.01 -3.28
N MET A 278 0.95 -9.52 -2.18
CA MET A 278 -0.20 -8.90 -1.56
C MET A 278 0.24 -8.06 -0.36
N PRO A 279 0.46 -6.73 -0.49
CA PRO A 279 0.73 -5.86 0.64
C PRO A 279 -0.55 -5.54 1.43
N PRO A 280 -0.45 -5.31 2.75
CA PRO A 280 -1.49 -4.66 3.51
C PRO A 280 -1.36 -3.15 3.35
#